data_AF-A0AAU6F561-F1
#
_entry.id   AF-A0AAU6F561-F1
#
_cell.length_a   1.000
_cell.length_b   1.000
_cell.length_c   1.000
_cell.angle_alpha   90.00
_cell.angle_beta   90.00
_cell.angle_gamma   90.00
#
_symmetry.space_group_name_H-M   'P 1'
#
loop_
_entity.id
_entity.type
_entity.pdbx_description
1 polymer ?
#
loop_
_entity_poly.entity_id
_entity_poly.type
_entity_poly.pdbx_seq_one_letter_code
_entity_poly.pdbx_strand_id
1 'polypeptide(L)'
;MRRTATLAATAALAGGLLLAGAPAQAATGAQSAAVARGPITCNPAQLRQQAAEADRKAAVAKREGFTAEATKQSKLAAAYRAKAKACEDADNNA
;
A
#
# COMPACT_ATOMS: atom_id res chain seq x y z
N MET A 1 -0.62 -46.68 -5.93
CA MET A 1 -1.42 -46.01 -4.87
C MET A 1 -0.85 -44.64 -4.59
N ARG A 2 -1.72 -43.62 -4.50
CA ARG A 2 -1.44 -42.26 -4.00
C ARG A 2 -0.88 -42.32 -2.58
N ARG A 3 0.06 -41.43 -2.19
CA ARG A 3 0.03 -40.65 -0.93
C ARG A 3 0.95 -39.43 -1.01
N THR A 4 0.32 -38.27 -1.16
CA THR A 4 0.80 -36.95 -0.78
C THR A 4 1.01 -36.88 0.73
N ALA A 5 2.13 -36.33 1.20
CA ALA A 5 2.30 -35.94 2.59
C ALA A 5 3.03 -34.59 2.66
N THR A 6 2.25 -33.56 2.94
CA THR A 6 2.63 -32.20 3.34
C THR A 6 3.28 -32.21 4.71
N LEU A 7 4.46 -31.61 4.85
CA LEU A 7 5.05 -31.27 6.15
C LEU A 7 4.88 -29.76 6.36
N ALA A 8 3.93 -29.43 7.23
CA ALA A 8 3.73 -28.09 7.74
C ALA A 8 4.87 -27.73 8.71
N ALA A 9 5.69 -26.74 8.35
CA ALA A 9 6.69 -26.18 9.24
C ALA A 9 6.03 -25.08 10.09
N THR A 10 5.67 -25.44 11.32
CA THR A 10 5.21 -24.49 12.34
C THR A 10 6.45 -23.89 13.01
N ALA A 11 6.86 -22.69 12.61
CA ALA A 11 7.87 -21.93 13.34
C ALA A 11 7.15 -20.95 14.27
N ALA A 12 6.98 -21.35 15.52
CA ALA A 12 6.66 -20.43 16.60
C ALA A 12 7.91 -19.58 16.88
N LEU A 13 7.81 -18.26 16.73
CA LEU A 13 8.82 -17.34 17.24
C LEU A 13 8.14 -16.37 18.20
N ALA A 14 8.14 -16.81 19.46
CA ALA A 14 7.82 -16.00 20.61
C ALA A 14 9.01 -15.10 20.94
N GLY A 15 8.74 -13.80 21.09
CA GLY A 15 9.38 -12.93 22.07
C GLY A 15 10.80 -12.43 21.79
N GLY A 16 11.01 -11.14 22.06
CA GLY A 16 12.33 -10.64 22.44
C GLY A 16 12.74 -9.36 21.73
N LEU A 17 12.59 -8.25 22.44
CA LEU A 17 13.06 -6.91 22.10
C LEU A 17 14.60 -6.81 22.23
N LEU A 18 15.19 -5.90 21.43
CA LEU A 18 16.48 -5.18 21.62
C LEU A 18 17.72 -5.62 20.81
N LEU A 19 18.02 -4.79 19.80
CA LEU A 19 19.30 -4.17 19.45
C LEU A 19 20.60 -5.01 19.50
N ALA A 20 21.14 -5.32 18.31
CA ALA A 20 22.46 -4.85 17.80
C ALA A 20 23.05 -5.84 16.77
N GLY A 21 23.25 -5.39 15.52
CA GLY A 21 24.22 -6.01 14.59
C GLY A 21 23.73 -6.39 13.19
N ALA A 22 23.88 -5.45 12.24
CA ALA A 22 24.02 -5.60 10.77
C ALA A 22 22.79 -6.00 9.90
N PRO A 23 22.75 -5.64 8.58
CA PRO A 23 23.40 -4.55 7.85
C PRO A 23 22.41 -3.54 7.22
N ALA A 24 22.95 -2.40 6.80
CA ALA A 24 22.27 -1.39 6.02
C ALA A 24 21.88 -1.93 4.63
N GLN A 25 20.67 -2.46 4.48
CA GLN A 25 19.95 -2.64 3.21
C GLN A 25 18.46 -2.88 3.51
N ALA A 26 17.61 -1.94 3.09
CA ALA A 26 16.20 -2.18 2.73
C ALA A 26 15.14 -2.40 3.84
N ALA A 27 15.28 -1.83 5.05
CA ALA A 27 14.20 -1.81 6.06
C ALA A 27 13.39 -0.49 6.12
N THR A 28 13.40 0.33 5.06
CA THR A 28 12.39 1.38 4.85
C THR A 28 11.41 0.93 3.76
N GLY A 29 10.47 0.07 4.14
CA GLY A 29 9.44 -0.40 3.22
C GLY A 29 8.39 -1.32 3.84
N ALA A 30 8.38 -1.50 5.15
CA ALA A 30 7.32 -2.24 5.83
C ALA A 30 6.19 -1.31 6.25
N GLN A 31 5.55 -0.60 5.32
CA GLN A 31 4.24 0.04 5.56
C GLN A 31 3.40 0.11 4.28
N SER A 32 2.44 -0.82 4.19
CA SER A 32 1.13 -0.65 3.53
C SER A 32 1.12 -0.69 1.99
N ALA A 33 0.19 -1.34 1.30
CA ALA A 33 -0.94 -2.17 1.67
C ALA A 33 -1.18 -3.16 0.52
N ALA A 34 -1.62 -4.37 0.88
CA ALA A 34 -2.24 -5.27 -0.10
C ALA A 34 -3.33 -4.50 -0.85
N VAL A 35 -3.20 -4.38 -2.18
CA VAL A 35 -4.27 -3.87 -3.04
C VAL A 35 -5.38 -4.90 -3.00
N ALA A 36 -6.29 -4.76 -2.03
CA ALA A 36 -7.49 -5.55 -1.92
C ALA A 36 -8.36 -5.28 -3.17
N ARG A 37 -8.32 -6.21 -4.13
CA ARG A 37 -9.21 -6.27 -5.30
C ARG A 37 -10.59 -6.79 -4.89
N GLY A 38 -11.23 -6.15 -3.91
CA GLY A 38 -12.63 -6.37 -3.55
C GLY A 38 -13.56 -5.41 -4.31
N PRO A 39 -14.89 -5.63 -4.29
CA PRO A 39 -15.85 -4.64 -4.80
C PRO A 39 -15.52 -3.29 -4.17
N ILE A 40 -15.51 -2.22 -4.98
CA ILE A 40 -15.28 -0.86 -4.51
C ILE A 40 -16.51 -0.45 -3.70
N THR A 41 -16.61 -0.93 -2.45
CA THR A 41 -17.39 -0.23 -1.44
C THR A 41 -16.80 1.16 -1.37
N CYS A 42 -17.63 2.19 -1.57
CA CYS A 42 -17.20 3.58 -1.49
C CYS A 42 -16.63 3.85 -0.09
N ASN A 43 -15.31 3.71 0.04
CA ASN A 43 -14.59 3.97 1.28
C ASN A 43 -13.69 5.19 1.05
N PRO A 44 -14.19 6.42 1.30
CA PRO A 44 -13.43 7.63 1.04
C PRO A 44 -12.13 7.68 1.86
N ALA A 45 -12.11 7.12 3.07
CA ALA A 45 -10.90 7.03 3.88
C ALA A 45 -9.82 6.18 3.19
N GLN A 46 -10.17 5.00 2.69
CA GLN A 46 -9.23 4.14 1.95
C GLN A 46 -8.75 4.80 0.65
N LEU A 47 -9.63 5.47 -0.09
CA LEU A 47 -9.26 6.18 -1.31
C LEU A 47 -8.30 7.34 -1.03
N ARG A 48 -8.50 8.09 0.07
CA ARG A 48 -7.56 9.15 0.50
C ARG A 48 -6.20 8.58 0.91
N GLN A 49 -6.16 7.42 1.59
CA GLN A 49 -4.92 6.73 1.93
C GLN A 49 -4.16 6.32 0.65
N GLN A 50 -4.86 5.77 -0.34
CA GLN A 50 -4.26 5.41 -1.63
C GLN A 50 -3.74 6.66 -2.39
N ALA A 51 -4.47 7.78 -2.34
CA ALA A 51 -4.00 9.04 -2.89
C ALA A 51 -2.68 9.50 -2.23
N ALA A 52 -2.62 9.50 -0.90
CA ALA A 52 -1.42 9.90 -0.16
C ALA A 52 -0.22 8.98 -0.42
N GLU A 53 -0.45 7.68 -0.62
CA GLU A 53 0.60 6.75 -1.03
C GLU A 53 1.12 7.05 -2.44
N ALA A 54 0.23 7.34 -3.39
CA ALA A 54 0.61 7.73 -4.74
C ALA A 54 1.38 9.08 -4.76
N ASP A 55 0.99 10.08 -3.94
CA ASP A 55 1.77 11.32 -3.82
C ASP A 55 3.17 11.06 -3.25
N ARG A 56 3.29 10.18 -2.25
CA ARG A 56 4.60 9.80 -1.70
C ARG A 56 5.48 9.16 -2.77
N LYS A 57 4.93 8.26 -3.59
CA LYS A 57 5.63 7.66 -4.73
C LYS A 57 6.02 8.72 -5.77
N ALA A 58 5.15 9.69 -6.04
CA ALA A 58 5.45 10.79 -6.93
C ALA A 58 6.61 11.66 -6.40
N ALA A 59 6.64 11.95 -5.10
CA ALA A 59 7.69 12.73 -4.47
C ALA A 59 9.04 11.99 -4.47
N VAL A 60 9.05 10.66 -4.27
CA VAL A 60 10.25 9.83 -4.42
C VAL A 60 10.74 9.87 -5.86
N ALA A 61 9.86 9.56 -6.84
CA ALA A 61 10.22 9.58 -8.25
C ALA A 61 10.76 10.95 -8.71
N LYS A 62 10.20 12.05 -8.21
CA LYS A 62 10.70 13.40 -8.50
C LYS A 62 12.11 13.64 -7.93
N ARG A 63 12.39 13.17 -6.71
CA ARG A 63 13.72 13.28 -6.09
C ARG A 63 14.77 12.46 -6.84
N GLU A 64 14.38 11.34 -7.40
CA GLU A 64 15.25 10.47 -8.22
C GLU A 64 15.37 10.92 -9.68
N GLY A 65 14.67 11.99 -10.09
CA GLY A 65 14.70 12.50 -11.46
C GLY A 65 13.77 11.77 -12.45
N PHE A 66 12.96 10.81 -11.98
CA PHE A 66 11.96 10.10 -12.78
C PHE A 66 10.68 10.93 -12.97
N THR A 67 10.75 12.03 -13.70
CA THR A 67 9.64 12.98 -13.89
C THR A 67 8.38 12.35 -14.52
N ALA A 68 8.56 11.40 -15.45
CA ALA A 68 7.44 10.70 -16.07
C ALA A 68 6.67 9.82 -15.06
N GLU A 69 7.39 9.08 -14.23
CA GLU A 69 6.80 8.26 -13.17
C GLU A 69 6.17 9.15 -12.09
N ALA A 70 6.81 10.25 -11.71
CA ALA A 70 6.24 11.23 -10.79
C ALA A 70 4.90 11.79 -11.30
N THR A 71 4.83 12.09 -12.60
CA THR A 71 3.59 12.56 -13.25
C THR A 71 2.50 11.49 -13.23
N LYS A 72 2.86 10.24 -13.56
CA LYS A 72 1.92 9.11 -13.54
C LYS A 72 1.35 8.88 -12.14
N GLN A 73 2.20 8.88 -11.12
CA GLN A 73 1.79 8.71 -9.72
C GLN A 73 0.93 9.89 -9.23
N SER A 74 1.26 11.11 -9.65
CA SER A 74 0.44 12.29 -9.33
C SER A 74 -0.96 12.22 -9.95
N LYS A 75 -1.06 11.76 -11.21
CA LYS A 75 -2.35 11.52 -11.88
C LYS A 75 -3.16 10.43 -11.17
N LEU A 76 -2.50 9.38 -10.71
CA LEU A 76 -3.14 8.31 -9.93
C LEU A 76 -3.69 8.85 -8.60
N ALA A 77 -2.92 9.67 -7.88
CA ALA A 77 -3.38 10.34 -6.67
C ALA A 77 -4.62 11.21 -6.92
N ALA A 78 -4.62 11.99 -8.01
CA ALA A 78 -5.77 12.80 -8.40
C ALA A 78 -7.02 11.95 -8.69
N ALA A 79 -6.86 10.80 -9.36
CA ALA A 79 -7.97 9.89 -9.64
C ALA A 79 -8.57 9.31 -8.34
N TYR A 80 -7.74 8.94 -7.37
CA TYR A 80 -8.22 8.47 -6.07
C TYR A 80 -8.96 9.55 -5.27
N ARG A 81 -8.46 10.79 -5.29
CA ARG A 81 -9.14 11.94 -4.66
C ARG A 81 -10.48 12.23 -5.32
N ALA A 82 -10.56 12.20 -6.65
CA ALA A 82 -11.79 12.40 -7.38
C ALA A 82 -12.83 11.32 -7.03
N LYS A 83 -12.41 10.05 -6.93
CA LYS A 83 -13.26 8.96 -6.47
C LYS A 83 -13.72 9.14 -5.03
N ALA A 84 -12.82 9.54 -4.12
CA ALA A 84 -13.17 9.80 -2.72
C ALA A 84 -14.24 10.89 -2.64
N LYS A 85 -14.05 12.00 -3.36
CA LYS A 85 -15.03 13.08 -3.43
C LYS A 85 -16.36 12.63 -3.99
N ALA A 86 -16.37 11.85 -5.08
CA ALA A 86 -17.61 11.33 -5.65
C ALA A 86 -18.36 10.41 -4.66
N CYS A 87 -17.63 9.63 -3.84
CA CYS A 87 -18.23 8.83 -2.76
C CYS A 87 -18.88 9.71 -1.69
N GLU A 88 -18.19 10.77 -1.25
CA GLU A 88 -18.69 11.68 -0.24
C GLU A 88 -19.89 12.49 -0.76
N ASP A 89 -19.82 12.98 -2.00
CA ASP A 89 -20.92 13.70 -2.61
C ASP A 89 -22.15 12.79 -2.77
N ALA A 90 -21.97 11.52 -3.14
CA ALA A 90 -23.08 10.56 -3.22
C ALA A 90 -23.72 10.26 -1.86
N ASP A 91 -22.94 10.18 -0.78
CA ASP A 91 -23.41 9.96 0.59
C ASP A 91 -24.19 11.17 1.14
N ASN A 92 -23.72 12.40 0.86
CA ASN A 92 -24.37 13.63 1.29
C ASN A 92 -25.66 13.98 0.50
N ASN A 93 -25.88 13.36 -0.65
CA ASN A 93 -27.08 13.58 -1.49
C ASN A 93 -28.09 12.41 -1.40
N ALA A 94 -27.89 11.47 -0.47
CA ALA A 94 -28.81 10.38 -0.16
C ALA A 94 -29.74 10.76 1.01
#